data_AF-A0A560HGA2-F1
#
_entry.id   AF-A0A560HGA2-F1
#
_cell.length_a   1.000
_cell.length_b   1.000
_cell.length_c   1.000
_cell.angle_alpha   90.00
_cell.angle_beta   90.00
_cell.angle_gamma   90.00
#
_symmetry.space_group_name_H-M   'P 1'
#
loop_
_entity.id
_entity.type
_entity.pdbx_description
1 polymer ?
#
loop_
_entity_poly.entity_id
_entity_poly.type
_entity_poly.pdbx_seq_one_letter_code
_entity_poly.pdbx_strand_id
1 'polypeptide(L)'
;MFRFAPALITATLAAGLLAGCAADPAADKGAPGTQTADAESRDRGQMCIPVRTIRRTQVIDESTILVEMQDRTKFIRINLAGRCTGLGFYGFAYVSHNDELCRTDPLTLVGMPVPPVCLIDSMIPIDKAEADALKAKPKTDKPSDTATPAPKVDGD
;
A
#
# COMPACT_ATOMS: atom_id res chain seq x y z
N MET A 1 33.61 6.17 -34.47
CA MET A 1 35.00 5.73 -34.21
C MET A 1 34.96 4.57 -33.23
N PHE A 2 34.84 3.35 -33.77
CA PHE A 2 34.90 2.10 -33.00
C PHE A 2 36.37 1.73 -32.85
N ARG A 3 36.87 1.62 -31.62
CA ARG A 3 38.17 1.00 -31.33
C ARG A 3 37.94 -0.40 -30.79
N PHE A 4 38.05 -1.35 -31.71
CA PHE A 4 38.30 -2.76 -31.43
C PHE A 4 39.71 -2.92 -30.85
N ALA A 5 39.84 -3.73 -29.80
CA ALA A 5 41.09 -4.38 -29.42
C ALA A 5 40.79 -5.86 -29.08
N PRO A 6 41.46 -6.82 -29.75
CA PRO A 6 41.28 -8.27 -29.58
C PRO A 6 42.30 -8.85 -28.57
N ALA A 7 42.28 -10.19 -28.43
CA ALA A 7 43.23 -11.08 -27.73
C ALA A 7 42.89 -11.35 -26.23
N LEU A 8 42.91 -12.57 -25.68
CA LEU A 8 43.37 -13.89 -26.13
C LEU A 8 42.70 -14.98 -25.26
N ILE A 9 42.42 -16.13 -25.89
CA ILE A 9 41.93 -17.36 -25.28
C ILE A 9 43.04 -17.99 -24.43
N THR A 10 42.76 -18.34 -23.17
CA THR A 10 43.51 -19.37 -22.43
C THR A 10 42.55 -20.25 -21.65
N ALA A 11 42.34 -21.46 -22.17
CA ALA A 11 41.71 -22.55 -21.46
C ALA A 11 42.73 -23.16 -20.49
N THR A 12 42.40 -23.24 -19.21
CA THR A 12 43.11 -24.09 -18.25
C THR A 12 42.08 -24.89 -17.47
N LEU A 13 41.93 -26.17 -17.84
CA LEU A 13 41.37 -27.18 -16.96
C LEU A 13 42.38 -27.47 -15.85
N ALA A 14 41.97 -27.31 -14.60
CA ALA A 14 42.65 -27.95 -13.47
C ALA A 14 41.57 -28.55 -12.55
N ALA A 15 41.40 -29.87 -12.67
CA ALA A 15 40.74 -30.69 -11.67
C ALA A 15 41.64 -30.78 -10.45
N GLY A 16 41.12 -30.38 -9.29
CA GLY A 16 41.79 -30.50 -7.99
C GLY A 16 40.76 -30.77 -6.90
N LEU A 17 40.47 -32.05 -6.67
CA LEU A 17 39.80 -32.55 -5.48
C LEU A 17 40.88 -32.88 -4.44
N LEU A 18 40.77 -32.30 -3.25
CA LEU A 18 40.96 -32.91 -1.91
C LEU A 18 41.58 -31.94 -0.89
N ALA A 19 40.87 -31.83 0.23
CA ALA A 19 41.34 -31.60 1.60
C ALA A 19 41.88 -30.21 2.01
N GLY A 20 41.12 -29.52 2.87
CA GLY A 20 41.68 -28.60 3.87
C GLY A 20 40.79 -27.44 4.32
N CYS A 21 40.85 -27.15 5.63
CA CYS A 21 40.43 -25.94 6.36
C CYS A 21 38.94 -25.85 6.73
N ALA A 22 38.51 -25.87 8.00
CA ALA A 22 38.97 -25.19 9.22
C ALA A 22 38.93 -23.65 9.11
N ALA A 23 37.96 -23.08 9.82
CA ALA A 23 37.78 -21.68 10.21
C ALA A 23 37.66 -20.64 9.08
N ASP A 24 36.43 -20.28 8.75
CA ASP A 24 36.08 -19.02 8.08
C ASP A 24 35.90 -17.89 9.12
N PRO A 25 36.78 -16.88 9.15
CA PRO A 25 36.39 -15.52 9.48
C PRO A 25 35.78 -14.88 8.23
N ALA A 26 34.48 -15.13 8.01
CA ALA A 26 33.74 -14.45 6.96
C ALA A 26 33.40 -13.03 7.41
N ALA A 27 34.27 -12.10 7.03
CA ALA A 27 33.87 -10.74 6.69
C ALA A 27 32.90 -10.82 5.51
N ASP A 28 31.61 -10.97 5.80
CA ASP A 28 30.57 -10.87 4.78
C ASP A 28 30.13 -9.42 4.64
N LYS A 29 30.24 -8.98 3.39
CA LYS A 29 29.99 -7.64 2.90
C LYS A 29 28.52 -7.32 3.16
N GLY A 30 28.27 -6.09 3.61
CA GLY A 30 26.93 -5.54 3.76
C GLY A 30 26.07 -5.81 2.52
N ALA A 31 25.24 -6.86 2.63
CA ALA A 31 24.07 -7.04 1.81
C ALA A 31 23.01 -6.07 2.35
N PRO A 32 22.35 -5.26 1.51
CA PRO A 32 21.14 -4.54 1.91
C PRO A 32 20.00 -5.56 1.96
N GLY A 33 20.02 -6.38 3.00
CA GLY A 33 19.09 -7.48 3.22
C GLY A 33 18.19 -7.16 4.38
N THR A 34 16.91 -6.98 4.06
CA THR A 34 15.80 -6.92 5.02
C THR A 34 15.70 -5.58 5.75
N GLN A 35 15.22 -4.57 5.02
CA GLN A 35 14.23 -3.67 5.61
C GLN A 35 13.09 -4.56 6.10
N THR A 36 13.20 -4.99 7.36
CA THR A 36 12.07 -5.39 8.18
C THR A 36 10.94 -4.45 7.82
N ALA A 37 9.86 -5.01 7.28
CA ALA A 37 8.63 -4.31 7.09
C ALA A 37 8.42 -3.46 8.35
N ASP A 38 8.41 -2.15 8.16
CA ASP A 38 8.04 -1.14 9.15
C ASP A 38 6.55 -1.36 9.48
N ALA A 39 6.26 -2.53 10.06
CA ALA A 39 4.99 -2.95 10.66
C ALA A 39 4.90 -2.39 12.08
N GLU A 40 5.67 -1.34 12.36
CA GLU A 40 5.70 -0.54 13.57
C GLU A 40 5.15 0.88 13.36
N SER A 41 4.43 1.17 12.27
CA SER A 41 3.43 2.26 12.29
C SER A 41 2.16 1.89 13.09
N ARG A 42 2.36 1.19 14.21
CA ARG A 42 1.36 0.90 15.24
C ARG A 42 1.25 2.00 16.29
N ASP A 43 1.91 3.14 16.09
CA ASP A 43 1.68 4.28 16.96
C ASP A 43 0.45 5.05 16.47
N ARG A 44 -0.55 5.18 17.35
CA ARG A 44 -1.81 5.91 17.11
C ARG A 44 -1.60 7.43 17.10
N GLY A 45 -0.48 7.90 16.55
CA GLY A 45 -0.26 9.27 16.09
C GLY A 45 -0.85 9.46 14.70
N GLN A 46 -1.08 10.71 14.30
CA GLN A 46 -1.72 11.08 13.03
C GLN A 46 -1.04 10.36 11.86
N MET A 47 -1.66 9.29 11.36
CA MET A 47 -1.11 8.56 10.21
C MET A 47 -1.29 9.44 8.98
N CYS A 48 -0.18 9.90 8.42
CA CYS A 48 -0.12 10.74 7.23
C CYS A 48 0.75 10.08 6.17
N ILE A 49 0.33 10.15 4.92
CA ILE A 49 1.04 9.58 3.78
C ILE A 49 1.49 10.69 2.83
N PRO A 50 2.76 10.72 2.39
CA PRO A 50 3.25 11.80 1.54
C PRO A 50 2.66 11.68 0.13
N VAL A 51 1.89 12.69 -0.28
CA VAL A 51 1.13 12.72 -1.53
C VAL A 51 2.03 12.61 -2.76
N ARG A 52 3.23 13.20 -2.69
CA ARG A 52 4.22 13.14 -3.77
C ARG A 52 4.69 11.72 -4.07
N THR A 53 4.63 10.83 -3.09
CA THR A 53 5.03 9.42 -3.25
C THR A 53 3.86 8.53 -3.68
N ILE A 54 2.65 9.07 -3.78
CA ILE A 54 1.50 8.33 -4.27
C ILE A 54 1.65 8.15 -5.78
N ARG A 55 1.61 6.90 -6.23
CA ARG A 55 1.67 6.54 -7.65
C ARG A 55 0.30 6.39 -8.25
N ARG A 56 -0.60 5.72 -7.52
CA ARG A 56 -1.94 5.40 -7.98
C ARG A 56 -2.87 5.23 -6.79
N THR A 57 -4.06 5.78 -6.89
CA THR A 57 -5.18 5.55 -5.98
C THR A 57 -6.28 4.81 -6.72
N GLN A 58 -6.78 3.73 -6.13
CA GLN A 58 -7.85 2.93 -6.69
C GLN A 58 -8.97 2.77 -5.66
N VAL A 59 -10.19 3.10 -6.04
CA VAL A 59 -11.36 2.83 -5.22
C VAL A 59 -11.71 1.35 -5.36
N ILE A 60 -11.74 0.63 -4.24
CA ILE A 60 -12.13 -0.79 -4.20
C ILE A 60 -13.65 -0.88 -4.01
N ASP A 61 -14.18 -0.12 -3.07
CA ASP A 61 -15.62 -0.03 -2.76
C ASP A 61 -15.96 1.35 -2.15
N GLU A 62 -17.22 1.56 -1.72
CA GLU A 62 -17.67 2.84 -1.15
C GLU A 62 -17.07 3.18 0.21
N SER A 63 -16.32 2.28 0.83
CA SER A 63 -15.66 2.44 2.13
C SER A 63 -14.17 2.14 2.12
N THR A 64 -13.63 1.61 1.02
CA THR A 64 -12.22 1.20 0.93
C THR A 64 -11.54 1.79 -0.30
N ILE A 65 -10.42 2.45 -0.06
CA ILE A 65 -9.53 2.98 -1.09
C ILE A 65 -8.16 2.33 -0.93
N LEU A 66 -7.57 1.90 -2.03
CA LEU A 66 -6.23 1.36 -2.08
C LEU A 66 -5.28 2.39 -2.70
N VAL A 67 -4.21 2.69 -1.98
CA VAL A 67 -3.15 3.59 -2.42
C VAL A 67 -1.88 2.77 -2.69
N GLU A 68 -1.36 2.89 -3.89
CA GLU A 68 -0.08 2.35 -4.31
C GLU A 68 0.96 3.48 -4.32
N MET A 69 2.08 3.25 -3.63
CA MET A 69 3.18 4.19 -3.55
C MET A 69 4.15 4.03 -4.74
N GLN A 70 5.02 5.01 -4.99
CA GLN A 70 5.93 5.06 -6.14
C GLN A 70 6.85 3.85 -6.25
N ASP A 71 7.25 3.26 -5.12
CA ASP A 71 8.11 2.08 -5.05
C ASP A 71 7.40 0.78 -5.48
N ARG A 72 6.06 0.79 -5.65
CA ARG A 72 5.22 -0.38 -5.98
C ARG A 72 5.33 -1.56 -5.01
N THR A 73 6.01 -1.35 -3.88
CA THR A 73 6.21 -2.33 -2.81
C THR A 73 5.40 -1.95 -1.59
N LYS A 74 5.08 -0.66 -1.42
CA LYS A 74 4.22 -0.18 -0.34
C LYS A 74 2.80 0.08 -0.85
N PHE A 75 1.86 -0.51 -0.13
CA PHE A 75 0.43 -0.34 -0.36
C PHE A 75 -0.23 0.12 0.93
N ILE A 76 -1.19 1.02 0.82
CA ILE A 76 -1.91 1.56 1.96
C ILE A 76 -3.40 1.41 1.69
N ARG A 77 -4.08 0.67 2.56
CA ARG A 77 -5.54 0.59 2.58
C ARG A 77 -6.07 1.72 3.44
N ILE A 78 -6.88 2.57 2.85
CA ILE A 78 -7.64 3.61 3.54
C ILE A 78 -9.07 3.11 3.70
N ASN A 79 -9.52 2.97 4.93
CA ASN A 79 -10.91 2.71 5.27
C ASN A 79 -11.60 4.03 5.64
N LEU A 80 -12.85 4.19 5.22
CA LEU A 80 -13.67 5.35 5.53
C LEU A 80 -14.54 5.08 6.75
N ALA A 81 -14.83 6.11 7.54
CA ALA A 81 -15.67 6.04 8.75
C ALA A 81 -17.13 5.66 8.47
N GLY A 82 -17.55 5.80 7.21
CA GLY A 82 -18.85 5.36 6.74
C GLY A 82 -18.81 5.10 5.25
N ARG A 83 -19.95 4.66 4.72
CA ARG A 83 -20.12 4.51 3.28
C ARG A 83 -20.14 5.87 2.62
N CYS A 84 -19.28 6.02 1.64
CA CYS A 84 -19.15 7.19 0.81
C CYS A 84 -19.90 6.93 -0.50
N THR A 85 -21.22 7.17 -0.47
CA THR A 85 -22.11 6.83 -1.59
C THR A 85 -21.65 7.50 -2.88
N GLY A 86 -21.43 6.69 -3.92
CA GLY A 86 -20.99 7.16 -5.22
C GLY A 86 -19.46 7.26 -5.40
N LEU A 87 -18.65 6.93 -4.38
CA LEU A 87 -17.18 6.99 -4.46
C LEU A 87 -16.62 6.17 -5.63
N GLY A 88 -17.15 4.98 -5.85
CA GLY A 88 -16.71 4.09 -6.94
C GLY A 88 -17.06 4.58 -8.34
N PHE A 89 -18.03 5.50 -8.48
CA PHE A 89 -18.49 6.04 -9.76
C PHE A 89 -17.89 7.41 -10.06
N TYR A 90 -17.90 8.29 -9.06
CA TYR A 90 -17.53 9.70 -9.20
C TYR A 90 -16.04 9.96 -8.93
N GLY A 91 -15.38 9.11 -8.11
CA GLY A 91 -14.04 9.37 -7.61
C GLY A 91 -14.03 10.43 -6.51
N PHE A 92 -12.84 10.76 -6.01
CA PHE A 92 -12.65 11.67 -4.88
C PHE A 92 -11.46 12.60 -5.10
N ALA A 93 -11.52 13.75 -4.43
CA ALA A 93 -10.44 14.69 -4.22
C ALA A 93 -10.13 14.79 -2.73
N TYR A 94 -8.94 15.27 -2.40
CA TYR A 94 -8.51 15.53 -1.03
C TYR A 94 -7.67 16.80 -1.01
N VAL A 95 -7.64 17.45 0.14
CA VAL A 95 -6.76 18.59 0.38
C VAL A 95 -5.62 18.09 1.25
N SER A 96 -4.39 18.16 0.74
CA SER A 96 -3.21 17.77 1.48
C SER A 96 -2.64 18.94 2.26
N HIS A 97 -2.41 18.75 3.55
CA HIS A 97 -1.68 19.69 4.39
C HIS A 97 -0.21 19.25 4.42
N ASN A 98 0.73 20.18 4.22
CA ASN A 98 2.18 19.89 4.20
C ASN A 98 2.62 18.80 3.19
N ASP A 99 1.97 18.71 2.02
CA ASP A 99 2.22 17.66 1.01
C ASP A 99 1.89 16.23 1.51
N GLU A 100 1.08 16.10 2.57
CA GLU A 100 0.68 14.82 3.17
C GLU A 100 -0.86 14.66 3.19
N LEU A 101 -1.32 13.42 3.06
CA LEU A 101 -2.71 13.02 3.27
C LEU A 101 -2.80 12.31 4.61
N CYS A 102 -3.41 12.96 5.58
CA CYS A 102 -3.58 12.47 6.93
C CYS A 102 -4.95 11.80 7.13
N ARG A 103 -5.02 10.91 8.12
CA ARG A 103 -6.28 10.29 8.56
C ARG A 103 -7.36 11.31 8.95
N THR A 104 -6.96 12.51 9.38
CA THR A 104 -7.89 13.58 9.76
C THR A 104 -8.38 14.40 8.57
N ASP A 105 -7.78 14.25 7.40
CA ASP A 105 -8.15 15.03 6.23
C ASP A 105 -9.46 14.50 5.61
N PRO A 106 -10.38 15.41 5.22
CA PRO A 106 -11.60 15.01 4.55
C PRO A 106 -11.34 14.63 3.08
N LEU A 107 -12.05 13.59 2.62
CA LEU A 107 -12.15 13.26 1.20
C LEU A 107 -13.46 13.83 0.64
N THR A 108 -13.41 14.49 -0.51
CA THR A 108 -14.56 15.13 -1.14
C THR A 108 -14.86 14.44 -2.45
N LEU A 109 -16.11 14.01 -2.69
CA LEU A 109 -16.47 13.44 -3.99
C LEU A 109 -16.40 14.51 -5.08
N VAL A 110 -16.08 14.11 -6.30
CA VAL A 110 -16.01 15.03 -7.44
C VAL A 110 -17.12 14.74 -8.45
N GLY A 111 -17.51 15.71 -9.28
CA GLY A 111 -18.54 15.49 -10.30
C GLY A 111 -19.99 15.55 -9.81
N MET A 112 -20.23 16.06 -8.60
CA MET A 112 -21.56 16.42 -8.11
C MET A 112 -21.64 17.92 -7.79
N PRO A 113 -22.82 18.57 -7.94
CA PRO A 113 -22.98 20.00 -7.66
C PRO A 113 -22.80 20.34 -6.17
N VAL A 114 -23.16 19.41 -5.28
CA VAL A 114 -22.88 19.48 -3.84
C VAL A 114 -22.12 18.21 -3.48
N PRO A 115 -20.79 18.26 -3.36
CA PRO A 115 -20.02 17.05 -3.13
C PRO A 115 -20.12 16.61 -1.67
N PRO A 116 -20.52 15.35 -1.39
CA PRO A 116 -20.46 14.81 -0.05
C PRO A 116 -19.00 14.69 0.41
N VAL A 117 -18.81 14.89 1.71
CA VAL A 117 -17.53 14.72 2.39
C VAL A 117 -17.52 13.39 3.11
N CYS A 118 -16.43 12.64 2.93
CA CYS A 118 -16.19 11.33 3.52
C CYS A 118 -14.95 11.38 4.39
N LEU A 119 -15.10 10.88 5.61
CA LEU A 119 -14.04 10.88 6.62
C LEU A 119 -13.25 9.59 6.56
N ILE A 120 -11.94 9.70 6.75
CA ILE A 120 -11.04 8.55 6.85
C ILE A 120 -11.11 8.02 8.29
N ASP A 121 -11.38 6.72 8.42
CA ASP A 121 -11.35 6.03 9.72
C ASP A 121 -9.95 5.54 10.04
N SER A 122 -9.34 4.83 9.08
CA SER A 122 -8.05 4.18 9.28
C SER A 122 -7.26 4.12 7.99
N MET A 123 -5.94 4.26 8.13
CA MET A 123 -4.97 4.06 7.07
C MET A 123 -4.08 2.91 7.55
N ILE A 124 -3.89 1.89 6.73
CA ILE A 124 -3.22 0.65 7.14
C ILE A 124 -2.23 0.27 6.05
N PRO A 125 -0.92 0.21 6.34
CA PRO A 125 0.03 -0.36 5.41
C PRO A 125 -0.25 -1.85 5.26
N ILE A 126 -0.36 -2.32 4.02
CA ILE A 126 -0.61 -3.72 3.67
C ILE A 126 0.49 -4.20 2.72
N ASP A 127 0.71 -5.52 2.68
CA ASP A 127 1.62 -6.10 1.71
C ASP A 127 0.96 -6.21 0.32
N LYS A 128 1.79 -6.55 -0.67
CA LYS A 128 1.34 -6.67 -2.06
C LYS A 128 0.29 -7.75 -2.28
N ALA A 129 0.41 -8.90 -1.59
CA ALA A 129 -0.55 -9.98 -1.74
C ALA A 129 -1.93 -9.58 -1.22
N GLU A 130 -1.99 -8.89 -0.07
CA GLU A 130 -3.21 -8.29 0.44
C GLU A 130 -3.77 -7.23 -0.52
N ALA A 131 -2.91 -6.37 -1.07
CA ALA A 131 -3.33 -5.35 -2.04
C ALA A 131 -3.92 -5.97 -3.30
N ASP A 132 -3.32 -7.02 -3.84
CA ASP A 132 -3.82 -7.72 -5.02
C ASP A 132 -5.12 -8.49 -4.72
N ALA A 133 -5.28 -9.04 -3.50
CA ALA A 133 -6.53 -9.63 -3.05
C ALA A 133 -7.67 -8.60 -2.99
N LEU A 134 -7.40 -7.37 -2.54
CA LEU A 134 -8.40 -6.28 -2.55
C LEU A 134 -8.82 -5.91 -3.97
N LYS A 135 -7.88 -5.85 -4.92
CA LYS A 135 -8.17 -5.54 -6.34
C LYS A 135 -8.96 -6.65 -7.02
N ALA A 136 -8.77 -7.90 -6.59
CA ALA A 136 -9.45 -9.07 -7.13
C ALA A 136 -10.89 -9.21 -6.61
N LYS A 137 -11.28 -8.47 -5.57
CA LYS A 137 -12.67 -8.50 -5.08
C LYS A 137 -13.62 -7.99 -6.17
N PRO A 138 -14.68 -8.75 -6.51
CA PRO A 138 -15.71 -8.23 -7.39
C PRO A 138 -16.36 -7.01 -6.73
N LYS A 139 -16.67 -5.97 -7.51
CA LYS A 139 -17.29 -4.70 -7.06
C LYS A 139 -18.73 -4.85 -6.52
N THR A 140 -19.14 -6.08 -6.23
CA THR A 140 -20.50 -6.46 -5.88
C THR A 140 -20.46 -7.20 -4.56
N ASP A 141 -20.29 -6.48 -3.45
CA ASP A 141 -20.79 -6.97 -2.18
C ASP A 141 -21.61 -5.87 -1.50
N LYS A 142 -22.87 -6.25 -1.35
CA LYS A 142 -23.97 -5.60 -0.65
C LYS A 142 -23.52 -4.92 0.65
N PRO A 143 -24.25 -3.88 1.09
CA PRO A 143 -24.15 -3.43 2.46
C PRO A 143 -24.26 -4.58 3.45
N SER A 144 -23.28 -4.68 4.34
CA SER A 144 -23.48 -5.32 5.64
C SER A 144 -24.57 -4.53 6.34
N ASP A 145 -25.82 -4.90 6.06
CA ASP A 145 -26.95 -4.69 6.94
C ASP A 145 -26.62 -5.43 8.25
N THR A 146 -25.92 -4.75 9.14
CA THR A 146 -26.14 -4.94 10.57
C THR A 146 -26.84 -3.69 11.05
N ALA A 147 -28.04 -3.49 10.50
CA ALA A 147 -29.05 -2.69 11.15
C ALA A 147 -29.30 -3.33 12.52
N THR A 148 -28.77 -2.71 13.56
CA THR A 148 -29.26 -2.86 14.92
C THR A 148 -30.78 -2.64 14.87
N PRO A 149 -31.62 -3.62 15.22
CA PRO A 149 -33.05 -3.39 15.28
C PRO A 149 -33.32 -2.32 16.34
N ALA A 150 -33.98 -1.24 15.93
CA ALA A 150 -34.52 -0.24 16.84
C ALA A 150 -35.43 -0.95 17.86
N PRO A 151 -35.34 -0.63 19.17
CA PRO A 151 -36.28 -1.16 20.14
C PRO A 151 -37.67 -0.62 19.83
N LYS A 152 -38.63 -1.51 19.58
CA LYS A 152 -40.06 -1.17 19.62
C LYS A 152 -40.37 -0.67 21.03
N VAL A 153 -40.82 0.56 21.12
CA VAL A 153 -41.45 1.11 22.31
C VAL A 153 -42.94 0.84 22.14
N ASP A 154 -43.39 -0.33 22.59
CA ASP A 154 -44.80 -0.61 22.83
C ASP A 154 -45.10 -0.11 24.25
N GLY A 155 -45.97 0.90 24.38
CA GLY A 155 -46.29 1.51 25.67
C GLY A 155 -47.63 2.26 25.65
N ASP A 156 -48.66 1.51 26.07
CA ASP A 156 -49.97 1.87 26.67
C ASP A 156 -50.85 2.95 25.99
#